data_AF-A0A7I8C300-F1
#
_entry.id   AF-A0A7I8C300-F1
#
_cell.length_a   1.000
_cell.length_b   1.000
_cell.length_c   1.000
_cell.angle_alpha   90.00
_cell.angle_beta   90.00
_cell.angle_gamma   90.00
#
_symmetry.space_group_name_H-M   'P 1'
#
loop_
_entity.id
_entity.type
_entity.pdbx_description
1 polymer ?
#
loop_
_entity_poly.entity_id
_entity_poly.type
_entity_poly.pdbx_seq_one_letter_code
_entity_poly.pdbx_strand_id
1 'polypeptide(L)'
;MNALLNIRAVAAALLLSVFAACTSHVDTASLAGTYGVTDKSGQVTPFVKIEAGDASKGEFVLYEYRKGEWKRPKQAWSDNPTYEPVKPFKKEDLEKLVHHKLDVDVDGVQTRGFAFVHVPAGWSDTGDAHGFTTKTGFFAMTLIGPVELVRM
;
A
#
# COMPACT_ATOMS: atom_id res chain seq x y z
N MET A 1 -5.35 70.22 28.43
CA MET A 1 -6.32 69.88 27.37
C MET A 1 -5.50 69.45 26.16
N ASN A 2 -5.13 68.17 26.10
CA ASN A 2 -5.73 67.11 25.27
C ASN A 2 -5.28 67.25 23.80
N ALA A 3 -4.76 66.26 23.08
CA ALA A 3 -4.40 64.88 23.37
C ALA A 3 -3.44 64.42 22.26
N LEU A 4 -2.45 63.59 22.63
CA LEU A 4 -1.63 62.80 21.72
C LEU A 4 -2.53 61.78 20.99
N LEU A 5 -2.50 61.72 19.66
CA LEU A 5 -3.14 60.65 18.90
C LEU A 5 -2.08 59.77 18.23
N ASN A 6 -1.65 58.76 18.98
CA ASN A 6 -0.85 57.63 18.50
C ASN A 6 -1.74 56.72 17.64
N ILE A 7 -1.50 56.68 16.32
CA ILE A 7 -2.14 55.71 15.43
C ILE A 7 -1.37 54.39 15.57
N ARG A 8 -1.85 53.53 16.48
CA ARG A 8 -1.38 52.14 16.61
C ARG A 8 -1.98 51.31 15.47
N ALA A 9 -1.09 50.69 14.71
CA ALA A 9 -1.39 49.67 13.72
C ALA A 9 -2.26 48.55 14.33
N VAL A 10 -3.40 48.28 13.69
CA VAL A 10 -4.19 47.08 13.95
C VAL A 10 -3.89 46.11 12.83
N ALA A 11 -2.93 45.22 13.09
CA ALA A 11 -2.63 44.07 12.25
C ALA A 11 -3.77 43.06 12.43
N ALA A 12 -4.67 42.99 11.45
CA ALA A 12 -5.64 41.91 11.35
C ALA A 12 -4.91 40.64 10.90
N ALA A 13 -4.64 39.74 11.85
CA ALA A 13 -4.08 38.42 11.61
C ALA A 13 -5.10 37.56 10.83
N LEU A 14 -4.88 37.43 9.52
CA LEU A 14 -5.51 36.38 8.72
C LEU A 14 -4.93 35.04 9.16
N LEU A 15 -5.74 34.27 9.88
CA LEU A 15 -5.53 32.85 10.18
C LEU A 15 -5.51 32.06 8.86
N LEU A 16 -4.31 31.88 8.31
CA LEU A 16 -4.03 30.90 7.26
C LEU A 16 -4.04 29.50 7.90
N SER A 17 -5.23 28.91 8.00
CA SER A 17 -5.37 27.46 8.21
C SER A 17 -4.93 26.73 6.95
N VAL A 18 -3.61 26.51 6.82
CA VAL A 18 -3.05 25.57 5.87
C VAL A 18 -3.50 24.19 6.34
N PHE A 19 -4.54 23.65 5.70
CA PHE A 19 -4.73 22.21 5.68
C PHE A 19 -3.47 21.65 5.02
N ALA A 20 -2.50 21.27 5.84
CA ALA A 20 -1.48 20.32 5.45
C ALA A 20 -2.27 19.05 5.11
N ALA A 21 -2.66 18.92 3.84
CA ALA A 21 -2.94 17.62 3.28
C ALA A 21 -1.65 16.85 3.48
N CYS A 22 -1.60 16.03 4.53
CA CYS A 22 -0.63 14.97 4.65
C CYS A 22 -0.92 14.05 3.46
N THR A 23 -0.34 14.39 2.31
CA THR A 23 -0.25 13.50 1.18
C THR A 23 0.56 12.34 1.72
N SER A 24 -0.12 11.25 2.08
CA SER A 24 0.51 9.99 2.47
C SER A 24 1.30 9.50 1.26
N HIS A 25 2.50 10.06 1.10
CA HIS A 25 3.41 9.71 0.03
C HIS A 25 3.81 8.27 0.30
N VAL A 26 3.23 7.34 -0.47
CA VAL A 26 3.77 5.98 -0.54
C VAL A 26 5.19 6.16 -1.03
N ASP A 27 6.18 5.87 -0.19
CA ASP A 27 7.55 5.78 -0.65
C ASP A 27 7.62 4.62 -1.63
N THR A 28 7.56 4.93 -2.93
CA THR A 28 7.49 3.94 -4.00
C THR A 28 8.76 3.09 -4.05
N ALA A 29 9.88 3.62 -3.56
CA ALA A 29 11.12 2.85 -3.41
C ALA A 29 10.99 1.80 -2.30
N SER A 30 10.17 2.03 -1.28
CA SER A 30 10.04 1.10 -0.15
C SER A 30 9.37 -0.22 -0.53
N LEU A 31 8.40 -0.21 -1.45
CA LEU A 31 7.64 -1.41 -1.85
C LEU A 31 8.28 -2.17 -3.03
N ALA A 32 9.13 -1.52 -3.83
CA ALA A 32 9.80 -2.15 -4.95
C ALA A 32 10.70 -3.32 -4.50
N GLY A 33 10.64 -4.44 -5.21
CA GLY A 33 11.39 -5.65 -4.86
C GLY A 33 10.78 -6.92 -5.43
N THR A 34 11.49 -8.02 -5.26
CA THR A 34 10.99 -9.37 -5.55
C THR A 34 10.64 -10.05 -4.24
N TYR A 35 9.51 -10.75 -4.23
CA TYR A 35 8.99 -11.42 -3.05
C TYR A 35 8.60 -12.85 -3.41
N GLY A 36 8.88 -13.75 -2.50
CA GLY A 36 8.62 -15.18 -2.65
C GLY A 36 7.79 -15.73 -1.50
N VAL A 37 7.29 -16.94 -1.72
CA VAL A 37 6.62 -17.75 -0.71
C VAL A 37 7.59 -18.83 -0.25
N THR A 38 7.69 -19.03 1.05
CA THR A 38 8.48 -20.12 1.63
C THR A 38 7.64 -21.40 1.63
N ASP A 39 8.13 -22.45 1.02
CA ASP A 39 7.46 -23.75 1.05
C ASP A 39 7.74 -24.52 2.35
N LYS A 40 7.19 -25.73 2.47
CA LYS A 40 7.37 -26.58 3.67
C LYS A 40 8.81 -27.04 3.89
N SER A 41 9.67 -27.00 2.87
CA SER A 41 11.09 -27.34 2.96
C SER A 41 11.96 -26.15 3.38
N GLY A 42 11.37 -24.95 3.46
CA GLY A 42 12.11 -23.70 3.69
C GLY A 42 12.64 -23.07 2.40
N GLN A 43 12.34 -23.63 1.23
CA GLN A 43 12.74 -23.06 -0.04
C GLN A 43 11.84 -21.87 -0.39
N VAL A 44 12.45 -20.74 -0.74
CA VAL A 44 11.73 -19.54 -1.19
C VAL A 44 11.56 -19.61 -2.71
N THR A 45 10.30 -19.64 -3.16
CA THR A 45 9.94 -19.60 -4.59
C THR A 45 9.42 -18.22 -4.96
N PRO A 46 9.87 -17.60 -6.07
CA PRO A 46 9.37 -16.30 -6.51
C PRO A 46 7.85 -16.30 -6.69
N PHE A 47 7.19 -15.21 -6.29
CA PHE A 47 5.74 -15.09 -6.30
C PHE A 47 5.27 -13.78 -6.92
N VAL A 48 5.75 -12.64 -6.43
CA VAL A 48 5.40 -11.31 -6.94
C VAL A 48 6.64 -10.43 -7.02
N LYS A 49 6.70 -9.58 -8.04
CA LYS A 49 7.71 -8.53 -8.18
C LYS A 49 7.01 -7.19 -8.39
N ILE A 50 7.45 -6.19 -7.64
CA ILE A 50 6.97 -4.82 -7.73
C ILE A 50 8.14 -3.96 -8.20
N GLU A 51 7.91 -3.20 -9.26
CA GLU A 51 8.85 -2.21 -9.75
C GLU A 51 8.23 -0.81 -9.60
N ALA A 52 9.06 0.18 -9.31
CA ALA A 52 8.64 1.57 -9.42
C ALA A 52 8.34 1.85 -10.91
N GLY A 53 7.14 2.36 -11.18
CA GLY A 53 6.75 2.85 -12.50
C GLY A 53 7.20 4.30 -12.68
N ASP A 54 6.36 5.12 -13.31
CA ASP A 54 6.58 6.56 -13.36
C ASP A 54 6.50 7.15 -11.94
N ALA A 55 7.67 7.42 -11.35
CA ALA A 55 7.80 7.96 -10.00
C ALA A 55 7.09 9.30 -9.82
N SER A 56 6.95 10.11 -10.89
CA SER A 56 6.23 11.40 -10.84
C SER A 56 4.72 11.23 -10.70
N LYS A 57 4.20 10.03 -10.99
CA LYS A 57 2.78 9.67 -10.90
C LYS A 57 2.47 8.69 -9.76
N GLY A 58 3.49 8.26 -9.01
CA GLY A 58 3.34 7.23 -7.99
C GLY A 58 2.88 5.88 -8.56
N GLU A 59 3.22 5.60 -9.82
CA GLU A 59 2.82 4.37 -10.49
C GLU A 59 3.70 3.20 -10.05
N PHE A 60 3.10 2.01 -9.96
CA PHE A 60 3.80 0.76 -9.72
C PHE A 60 3.56 -0.19 -10.88
N VAL A 61 4.53 -1.04 -11.16
CA VAL A 61 4.37 -2.18 -12.07
C VAL A 61 4.44 -3.47 -11.26
N LEU A 62 3.39 -4.29 -11.39
CA LEU A 62 3.30 -5.57 -10.70
C LEU A 62 3.47 -6.72 -11.69
N TYR A 63 4.29 -7.70 -11.30
CA TYR A 63 4.50 -8.95 -12.01
C TYR A 63 4.20 -10.12 -11.10
N GLU A 64 3.47 -11.11 -11.60
CA GLU A 64 3.27 -12.40 -10.97
C GLU A 64 4.23 -13.42 -11.57
N TYR A 65 4.80 -14.29 -10.74
CA TYR A 65 5.60 -15.40 -11.22
C TYR A 65 4.69 -16.57 -11.60
N ARG A 66 4.66 -16.93 -12.89
CA ARG A 66 3.88 -18.06 -13.39
C ARG A 66 4.68 -18.85 -14.41
N LYS A 67 4.76 -20.17 -14.21
CA LYS A 67 5.43 -21.13 -15.12
C LYS A 67 6.87 -20.74 -15.46
N GLY A 68 7.64 -20.29 -14.49
CA GLY A 68 9.05 -19.93 -14.69
C GLY A 68 9.29 -18.49 -15.14
N GLU A 69 8.23 -17.73 -15.42
CA GLU A 69 8.33 -16.40 -16.04
C GLU A 69 7.59 -15.33 -15.23
N TRP A 70 8.11 -14.10 -15.28
CA TRP A 70 7.42 -12.91 -14.77
C TRP A 70 6.36 -12.44 -15.78
N LYS A 71 5.11 -12.35 -15.35
CA LYS A 71 3.99 -11.91 -16.19
C LYS A 71 3.25 -10.77 -15.49
N ARG A 72 2.95 -9.71 -16.22
CA ARG A 72 2.02 -8.68 -15.72
C ARG A 72 0.57 -9.23 -15.76
N PRO A 73 -0.24 -8.99 -14.71
CA PRO A 73 -1.66 -9.33 -14.76
C PRO A 73 -2.33 -8.63 -15.95
N LYS A 74 -3.16 -9.38 -16.68
CA LYS A 74 -3.95 -8.86 -17.79
C LYS A 74 -5.39 -8.67 -17.34
N GLN A 75 -6.04 -7.64 -17.86
CA GLN A 75 -7.47 -7.46 -17.62
C GLN A 75 -8.23 -8.68 -18.13
N ALA A 76 -8.95 -9.35 -17.23
CA ALA A 76 -9.93 -10.35 -17.64
C ALA A 76 -11.02 -9.62 -18.46
N TRP A 77 -11.43 -10.20 -19.59
CA TRP A 77 -12.57 -9.76 -20.42
C TRP A 77 -12.35 -8.56 -21.37
N SER A 78 -11.10 -8.21 -21.71
CA SER A 78 -10.83 -7.19 -22.74
C SER A 78 -10.30 -7.81 -24.03
N ASP A 79 -10.89 -7.42 -25.17
CA ASP A 79 -10.43 -7.78 -26.52
C ASP A 79 -9.08 -7.12 -26.86
N ASN A 80 -8.67 -6.13 -26.06
CA ASN A 80 -7.36 -5.51 -26.12
C ASN A 80 -6.53 -5.99 -24.91
N PRO A 81 -5.41 -6.73 -25.10
CA PRO A 81 -4.60 -7.28 -24.01
C PRO A 81 -3.87 -6.16 -23.25
N THR A 82 -4.63 -5.46 -22.42
CA THR A 82 -4.13 -4.37 -21.58
C THR A 82 -3.82 -4.93 -20.20
N TYR A 83 -2.75 -4.45 -19.60
CA TYR A 83 -2.39 -4.85 -18.24
C TYR A 83 -3.39 -4.29 -17.23
N GLU A 84 -3.62 -5.02 -16.14
CA GLU A 84 -4.41 -4.48 -15.04
C GLU A 84 -3.73 -3.23 -14.47
N PRO A 85 -4.49 -2.16 -14.20
CA PRO A 85 -3.94 -1.01 -13.49
C PRO A 85 -3.58 -1.42 -12.07
N VAL A 86 -2.38 -1.05 -11.64
CA VAL A 86 -1.93 -1.21 -10.26
C VAL A 86 -2.30 0.06 -9.50
N LYS A 87 -3.02 -0.08 -8.39
CA LYS A 87 -3.46 1.02 -7.53
C LYS A 87 -2.79 0.91 -6.17
N PRO A 88 -2.60 2.01 -5.44
CA PRO A 88 -2.25 1.94 -4.03
C PRO A 88 -3.27 1.10 -3.26
N PHE A 89 -2.78 0.33 -2.29
CA PHE A 89 -3.57 -0.36 -1.29
C PHE A 89 -3.28 0.28 0.06
N LYS A 90 -4.33 0.69 0.77
CA LYS A 90 -4.21 1.52 1.98
C LYS A 90 -4.92 0.90 3.18
N LYS A 91 -4.73 1.50 4.36
CA LYS A 91 -5.32 1.07 5.62
C LYS A 91 -6.82 0.81 5.49
N GLU A 92 -7.54 1.73 4.86
CA GLU A 92 -8.98 1.65 4.67
C GLU A 92 -9.39 0.47 3.78
N ASP A 93 -8.51 0.00 2.90
CA ASP A 93 -8.77 -1.18 2.09
C ASP A 93 -8.56 -2.46 2.90
N LEU A 94 -7.51 -2.53 3.72
CA LEU A 94 -7.31 -3.67 4.63
C LEU A 94 -8.43 -3.76 5.67
N GLU A 95 -8.84 -2.64 6.27
CA GLU A 95 -9.96 -2.57 7.21
C GLU A 95 -11.26 -3.16 6.64
N LYS A 96 -11.53 -2.96 5.34
CA LYS A 96 -12.69 -3.55 4.67
C LYS A 96 -12.57 -5.07 4.51
N LEU A 97 -11.35 -5.58 4.32
CA LEU A 97 -11.09 -7.02 4.17
C LEU A 97 -11.15 -7.75 5.51
N VAL A 98 -10.62 -7.15 6.58
CA VAL A 98 -10.56 -7.75 7.92
C VAL A 98 -11.79 -7.43 8.79
N HIS A 99 -12.67 -6.55 8.30
CA HIS A 99 -13.93 -6.15 8.96
C HIS A 99 -13.76 -5.48 10.34
N HIS A 100 -12.59 -4.91 10.63
CA HIS A 100 -12.35 -4.12 11.83
C HIS A 100 -11.36 -2.98 11.56
N LYS A 101 -11.25 -2.06 12.51
CA LYS A 101 -10.32 -0.92 12.43
C LYS A 101 -8.88 -1.35 12.73
N LEU A 102 -7.93 -0.67 12.09
CA LEU A 102 -6.50 -0.89 12.26
C LEU A 102 -5.83 0.31 12.92
N ASP A 103 -4.94 0.03 13.86
CA ASP A 103 -4.09 1.02 14.54
C ASP A 103 -2.66 1.04 14.00
N VAL A 104 -2.32 0.15 13.08
CA VAL A 104 -1.02 0.07 12.40
C VAL A 104 -1.01 0.79 11.07
N ASP A 105 0.17 1.18 10.61
CA ASP A 105 0.35 1.67 9.24
C ASP A 105 0.25 0.54 8.22
N VAL A 106 -0.34 0.86 7.08
CA VAL A 106 -0.59 -0.08 6.00
C VAL A 106 -0.25 0.61 4.68
N ASP A 107 0.67 -0.01 3.95
CA ASP A 107 0.99 0.38 2.59
C ASP A 107 0.98 -0.85 1.69
N GLY A 108 0.76 -0.65 0.40
CA GLY A 108 0.69 -1.76 -0.52
C GLY A 108 0.25 -1.35 -1.90
N VAL A 109 0.05 -2.35 -2.73
CA VAL A 109 -0.46 -2.19 -4.08
C VAL A 109 -1.48 -3.28 -4.38
N GLN A 110 -2.47 -2.96 -5.21
CA GLN A 110 -3.52 -3.89 -5.59
C GLN A 110 -3.84 -3.81 -7.08
N THR A 111 -4.25 -4.95 -7.61
CA THR A 111 -5.02 -5.04 -8.85
C THR A 111 -6.44 -5.52 -8.50
N ARG A 112 -7.23 -5.96 -9.48
CA ARG A 112 -8.58 -6.48 -9.19
C ARG A 112 -8.56 -7.84 -8.48
N GLY A 113 -7.56 -8.67 -8.77
CA GLY A 113 -7.50 -10.06 -8.28
C GLY A 113 -6.43 -10.32 -7.22
N PHE A 114 -5.68 -9.30 -6.83
CA PHE A 114 -4.49 -9.44 -6.02
C PHE A 114 -4.21 -8.17 -5.23
N ALA A 115 -3.82 -8.30 -3.95
CA ALA A 115 -3.22 -7.20 -3.20
C ALA A 115 -1.92 -7.65 -2.54
N PHE A 116 -0.86 -6.87 -2.70
CA PHE A 116 0.36 -6.93 -1.90
C PHE A 116 0.24 -5.92 -0.78
N VAL A 117 0.50 -6.37 0.44
CA VAL A 117 0.30 -5.58 1.65
C VAL A 117 1.57 -5.62 2.48
N HIS A 118 1.95 -4.44 2.98
CA HIS A 118 2.99 -4.22 3.95
C HIS A 118 2.39 -3.60 5.22
N VAL A 119 2.67 -4.24 6.34
CA VAL A 119 2.30 -3.85 7.71
C VAL A 119 3.52 -4.09 8.61
N PRO A 120 3.52 -3.62 9.88
CA PRO A 120 4.58 -3.99 10.81
C PRO A 120 4.72 -5.51 10.95
N ALA A 121 5.96 -5.99 10.98
CA ALA A 121 6.26 -7.40 11.23
C ALA A 121 5.66 -7.86 12.58
N GLY A 122 5.07 -9.06 12.60
CA GLY A 122 4.36 -9.59 13.75
C GLY A 122 2.90 -9.14 13.86
N TRP A 123 2.40 -8.31 12.93
CA TRP A 123 0.99 -7.97 12.87
C TRP A 123 0.13 -9.22 12.69
N SER A 124 -1.00 -9.25 13.40
CA SER A 124 -1.96 -10.34 13.34
C SER A 124 -3.36 -9.81 13.14
N ASP A 125 -4.03 -10.35 12.12
CA ASP A 125 -5.49 -10.32 12.05
C ASP A 125 -6.03 -11.31 13.08
N THR A 126 -6.67 -10.78 14.12
CA THR A 126 -7.30 -11.58 15.19
C THR A 126 -8.82 -11.54 15.09
N GLY A 127 -9.36 -11.02 13.99
CA GLY A 127 -10.80 -10.97 13.73
C GLY A 127 -11.45 -12.35 13.57
N ASP A 128 -12.78 -12.34 13.47
CA ASP A 128 -13.66 -13.52 13.53
C ASP A 128 -13.51 -14.51 12.35
N ALA A 129 -12.64 -14.24 11.38
CA ALA A 129 -12.38 -15.08 10.22
C ALA A 129 -10.88 -15.43 10.12
N HIS A 130 -10.55 -16.73 10.24
CA HIS A 130 -9.25 -17.32 9.91
C HIS A 130 -8.02 -16.43 10.15
N GLY A 131 -7.73 -16.16 11.43
CA GLY A 131 -6.65 -15.26 11.82
C GLY A 131 -5.32 -15.55 11.10
N PHE A 132 -4.66 -14.48 10.68
CA PHE A 132 -3.40 -14.52 9.95
C PHE A 132 -2.37 -13.65 10.67
N THR A 133 -1.18 -14.20 10.89
CA THR A 133 -0.05 -13.45 11.45
C THR A 133 1.08 -13.40 10.44
N THR A 134 1.52 -12.21 10.08
CA THR A 134 2.71 -12.03 9.25
C THR A 134 3.96 -11.94 10.11
N LYS A 135 5.02 -12.66 9.72
CA LYS A 135 6.33 -12.62 10.41
C LYS A 135 7.23 -11.56 9.81
N THR A 136 7.14 -11.34 8.50
CA THR A 136 7.98 -10.39 7.77
C THR A 136 7.37 -8.99 7.67
N GLY A 137 6.05 -8.89 7.88
CA GLY A 137 5.30 -7.67 7.58
C GLY A 137 4.80 -7.61 6.13
N PHE A 138 5.15 -8.58 5.28
CA PHE A 138 4.73 -8.63 3.88
C PHE A 138 3.83 -9.83 3.62
N PHE A 139 2.67 -9.59 3.01
CA PHE A 139 1.78 -10.67 2.59
C PHE A 139 1.00 -10.31 1.33
N ALA A 140 0.50 -11.32 0.63
CA ALA A 140 -0.45 -11.14 -0.46
C ALA A 140 -1.83 -11.59 -0.04
N MET A 141 -2.86 -10.78 -0.32
CA MET A 141 -4.24 -11.23 -0.29
C MET A 141 -4.59 -11.88 -1.62
N THR A 142 -4.94 -13.16 -1.56
CA THR A 142 -5.37 -13.95 -2.71
C THR A 142 -6.81 -14.43 -2.51
N LEU A 143 -7.41 -15.01 -3.55
CA LEU A 143 -8.75 -15.60 -3.47
C LEU A 143 -8.88 -16.73 -2.44
N ILE A 144 -7.78 -17.39 -2.07
CA ILE A 144 -7.75 -18.48 -1.09
C ILE A 144 -7.34 -18.00 0.31
N GLY A 145 -7.12 -16.70 0.49
CA GLY A 145 -6.69 -16.09 1.75
C GLY A 145 -5.30 -15.45 1.67
N PRO A 146 -4.82 -14.94 2.82
CA PRO A 146 -3.51 -14.31 2.93
C PRO A 146 -2.38 -15.33 2.77
N VAL A 147 -1.30 -14.91 2.10
CA VAL A 147 -0.08 -15.70 1.92
C VAL A 147 1.11 -14.85 2.38
N GLU A 148 1.88 -15.39 3.33
CA GLU A 148 3.11 -14.76 3.80
C GLU A 148 4.14 -14.63 2.68
N LEU A 149 4.76 -13.45 2.60
CA LEU A 149 5.79 -13.15 1.63
C LEU A 149 7.12 -12.87 2.33
N VAL A 150 8.20 -13.31 1.69
CA VAL A 150 9.57 -13.00 2.10
C VAL A 150 10.21 -12.20 0.98
N ARG A 151 10.82 -11.06 1.31
CA ARG A 151 11.63 -10.31 0.35
C ARG A 151 12.87 -11.14 -0.03
N MET A 152 13.13 -11.24 -1.34
CA MET A 152 14.24 -12.01 -1.92
C MET A 152 15.42 -11.12 -2.29
#